data_AF-A0A944WME4-F1
#
_entry.id   AF-A0A944WME4-F1
#
_cell.length_a   1.000
_cell.length_b   1.000
_cell.length_c   1.000
_cell.angle_alpha   90.00
_cell.angle_beta   90.00
_cell.angle_gamma   90.00
#
_symmetry.space_group_name_H-M   'P 1'
#
loop_
_entity.id
_entity.type
_entity.pdbx_description
1 polymer ?
#
loop_
_entity_poly.entity_id
_entity_poly.type
_entity_poly.pdbx_seq_one_letter_code
_entity_poly.pdbx_strand_id
1 'polypeptide(L)' 'MAKRITKHQNCELPNLGEEISFTFNGKRIKAFAGDSITSALIASGSTLLSRSFKYHRPRGAYDIFGQGHESLVMVNHEPN' A
#
# COMPACT_ATOMS: atom_id res chain seq x y z
N MET A 1 7.73 12.72 1.62
CA MET A 1 8.37 11.41 1.86
C MET A 1 7.48 10.65 2.81
N ALA A 2 6.87 9.55 2.40
CA ALA A 2 6.17 8.74 3.39
C ALA A 2 7.19 7.98 4.23
N LYS A 3 6.94 7.99 5.54
CA LYS A 3 7.82 7.46 6.56
C LYS A 3 6.98 6.53 7.42
N ARG A 4 7.44 5.30 7.60
CA ARG A 4 6.80 4.36 8.54
C ARG A 4 6.94 4.90 9.95
N ILE A 5 5.91 4.68 10.75
CA ILE A 5 5.97 4.96 12.19
C ILE A 5 6.88 3.89 12.79
N THR A 6 8.00 4.30 13.39
CA THR A 6 8.97 3.38 14.02
C THR A 6 8.88 3.39 15.55
N LYS A 7 8.16 4.36 16.12
CA LYS A 7 7.93 4.49 17.55
C LYS A 7 6.59 5.18 17.78
N HIS A 8 5.82 4.68 18.73
CA HIS A 8 4.58 5.30 19.19
C HIS A 8 4.56 5.31 20.72
N GLN A 9 3.96 6.34 21.32
CA GLN A 9 4.00 6.52 22.79
C GLN A 9 3.15 5.49 23.53
N ASN A 10 2.04 5.04 22.92
CA ASN A 10 1.03 4.22 23.59
C ASN A 10 0.97 2.78 23.08
N CYS A 11 1.81 2.40 22.10
CA CYS A 11 1.83 1.03 21.60
C CYS A 11 3.24 0.59 21.21
N GLU A 12 3.53 -0.67 21.49
CA GLU A 12 4.68 -1.36 20.94
C GLU A 12 4.36 -1.75 19.48
N LEU A 13 5.32 -1.48 18.60
CA LEU A 13 5.19 -1.79 17.19
C LEU A 13 5.92 -3.11 16.92
N PRO A 14 5.35 -3.98 16.08
CA PRO A 14 6.05 -5.20 15.69
C PRO A 14 7.34 -4.86 14.95
N ASN A 15 8.34 -5.75 15.08
CA ASN A 15 9.53 -5.66 14.26
C ASN A 15 9.16 -5.70 12.78
N LEU A 16 9.80 -4.85 11.99
CA LEU A 16 9.69 -4.91 10.54
C LEU A 16 10.23 -6.26 10.08
N GLY A 17 9.48 -6.96 9.24
CA GLY A 17 9.91 -8.22 8.64
C GLY A 17 11.10 -8.05 7.70
N GLU A 18 11.43 -9.10 6.95
CA GLU A 18 12.47 -9.04 5.92
C GLU A 18 12.11 -8.00 4.83
N GLU A 19 13.10 -7.25 4.34
CA GLU A 19 12.90 -6.31 3.22
C GLU A 19 12.67 -7.11 1.92
N ILE A 20 11.54 -6.83 1.27
CA ILE A 20 11.17 -7.40 -0.02
C ILE A 20 10.90 -6.29 -1.03
N SER A 21 10.81 -6.64 -2.31
CA SER A 21 10.44 -5.68 -3.35
C SER A 21 9.50 -6.29 -4.38
N PHE A 22 8.61 -5.45 -4.91
CA PHE A 22 7.71 -5.82 -6.00
C PHE A 22 7.63 -4.68 -7.03
N THR A 23 7.03 -4.98 -8.19
CA THR A 23 6.84 -3.98 -9.25
C THR A 23 5.37 -3.58 -9.30
N PHE A 24 5.11 -2.27 -9.28
CA PHE A 24 3.77 -1.71 -9.42
C PHE A 24 3.81 -0.58 -10.45
N ASN A 25 3.00 -0.70 -11.51
CA ASN A 25 2.96 0.27 -12.63
C ASN A 25 4.35 0.63 -13.17
N GLY A 26 5.22 -0.38 -13.32
CA GLY A 26 6.60 -0.22 -13.81
C GLY A 26 7.61 0.35 -12.80
N LYS A 27 7.20 0.65 -11.56
CA LYS A 27 8.08 1.14 -10.49
C LYS A 27 8.37 0.04 -9.49
N ARG A 28 9.64 -0.09 -9.10
CA ARG A 28 10.04 -0.98 -8.00
C ARG A 28 9.68 -0.33 -6.66
N ILE A 29 8.86 -1.03 -5.87
CA ILE A 29 8.41 -0.60 -4.55
C ILE A 29 9.08 -1.48 -3.49
N LYS A 30 9.61 -0.85 -2.45
CA LYS A 30 10.15 -1.52 -1.27
C LYS A 30 9.02 -1.80 -0.28
N ALA A 31 9.01 -3.01 0.28
CA ALA A 31 8.06 -3.43 1.30
C ALA A 31 8.77 -4.33 2.32
N PHE A 32 8.05 -4.71 3.38
CA PHE A 32 8.50 -5.68 4.34
C PHE A 32 7.57 -6.89 4.35
N ALA A 33 8.09 -8.06 4.65
CA ALA A 33 7.27 -9.26 4.82
C ALA A 33 6.14 -8.99 5.84
N GLY A 34 4.90 -9.32 5.45
CA GLY A 34 3.69 -9.02 6.23
C GLY A 34 2.99 -7.70 5.87
N ASP A 35 3.58 -6.85 5.04
CA ASP A 35 2.86 -5.71 4.46
C ASP A 35 1.77 -6.15 3.48
N SER A 36 0.70 -5.36 3.41
CA SER A 36 -0.19 -5.39 2.26
C SER A 36 0.37 -4.52 1.13
N ILE A 37 -0.09 -4.75 -0.10
CA ILE A 37 0.30 -3.92 -1.26
C ILE A 37 -0.02 -2.45 -0.97
N THR A 38 -1.19 -2.18 -0.39
CA THR A 38 -1.61 -0.83 -0.01
C THR A 38 -0.70 -0.20 1.05
N SER A 39 -0.34 -0.93 2.13
CA SER A 39 0.55 -0.38 3.16
C SER A 39 1.94 -0.05 2.60
N ALA A 40 2.47 -0.90 1.73
CA ALA A 40 3.74 -0.67 1.04
C ALA A 40 3.68 0.56 0.10
N LEU A 41 2.59 0.73 -0.66
CA LEU A 41 2.40 1.89 -1.52
C LEU A 41 2.33 3.19 -0.71
N ILE A 42 1.58 3.20 0.39
CA ILE A 42 1.54 4.35 1.30
C ILE A 42 2.94 4.64 1.83
N ALA A 43 3.67 3.63 2.31
CA ALA A 43 5.03 3.79 2.83
C ALA A 43 6.03 4.30 1.77
N SER A 44 5.79 4.00 0.49
CA SER A 44 6.59 4.53 -0.63
C SER A 44 6.31 6.01 -0.95
N GLY A 45 5.22 6.58 -0.42
CA GLY A 45 4.79 7.96 -0.68
C GLY A 45 3.66 8.06 -1.70
N SER A 46 3.10 6.93 -2.16
CA SER A 46 1.99 6.92 -3.11
C SER A 46 0.68 7.13 -2.37
N THR A 47 0.10 8.34 -2.49
CA THR A 47 -1.19 8.69 -1.88
C THR A 47 -2.38 8.46 -2.80
N LEU A 48 -2.14 8.34 -4.11
CA LEU A 48 -3.14 8.02 -5.12
C LEU A 48 -3.02 6.53 -5.46
N LEU A 49 -4.03 5.74 -5.10
CA LEU A 49 -4.10 4.31 -5.42
C LEU A 49 -4.89 4.06 -6.69
N SER A 50 -6.06 4.68 -6.80
CA SER A 50 -6.98 4.49 -7.91
C SER A 50 -7.76 5.75 -8.21
N ARG A 51 -8.65 5.68 -9.21
CA ARG A 51 -9.59 6.75 -9.54
C ARG A 51 -10.99 6.17 -9.61
N SER A 52 -11.98 6.92 -9.11
CA SER A 52 -13.38 6.49 -9.14
C SER A 52 -13.82 6.21 -10.57
N PHE A 53 -14.50 5.08 -10.80
CA PHE A 53 -14.98 4.70 -12.13
C PHE A 53 -15.80 5.81 -12.82
N LYS A 54 -16.81 6.36 -12.15
CA LYS A 54 -17.74 7.34 -12.76
C LYS A 54 -17.15 8.74 -12.92
N TYR A 55 -16.47 9.23 -11.90
CA TYR A 55 -16.07 10.66 -11.82
C TYR A 55 -14.56 10.89 -11.97
N HIS A 56 -13.78 9.83 -12.17
CA HIS A 56 -12.32 9.87 -12.28
C HIS A 56 -11.60 10.62 -11.14
N ARG A 57 -12.26 10.74 -9.98
CA ARG A 57 -11.74 11.45 -8.81
C ARG A 57 -10.60 10.64 -8.18
N PRO A 58 -9.53 11.28 -7.71
CA PRO A 58 -8.43 10.61 -7.04
C PRO A 58 -8.95 9.88 -5.78
N ARG A 59 -8.52 8.63 -5.59
CA ARG A 59 -8.81 7.83 -4.38
C ARG A 59 -7.49 7.38 -3.76
N GLY A 60 -7.34 7.68 -2.47
CA GLY A 60 -6.30 7.10 -1.63
C GLY A 60 -6.79 5.86 -0.91
N ALA A 61 -5.97 5.32 -0.01
CA ALA A 61 -6.35 4.20 0.84
C ALA A 61 -7.48 4.61 1.80
N TYR A 62 -8.55 3.82 1.85
CA TYR A 62 -9.51 3.86 2.95
C TYR A 62 -9.33 2.62 3.85
N ASP A 63 -9.06 1.46 3.25
CA ASP A 63 -8.51 0.29 3.97
C ASP A 63 -7.09 -0.11 3.51
N ILE A 64 -6.53 -1.11 4.20
CA ILE A 64 -5.25 -1.75 3.88
C ILE A 64 -5.38 -3.25 3.63
N PHE A 65 -6.59 -3.78 3.51
CA PHE A 65 -6.88 -5.21 3.38
C PHE A 65 -7.25 -5.62 1.95
N GLY A 66 -7.38 -4.65 1.03
CA GLY A 66 -7.64 -4.94 -0.38
C GLY A 66 -9.10 -5.32 -0.65
N GLN A 67 -10.02 -4.94 0.23
CA GLN A 67 -11.46 -5.21 0.07
C GLN A 67 -12.22 -3.98 -0.45
N GLY A 68 -11.66 -2.79 -0.23
CA GLY A 68 -12.18 -1.52 -0.67
C GLY A 68 -12.09 -1.37 -2.18
N HIS A 69 -13.09 -0.69 -2.74
CA HIS A 69 -13.15 -0.36 -4.16
C HIS A 69 -12.03 0.61 -4.60
N GLU A 70 -11.33 1.24 -3.65
CA GLU A 70 -10.16 2.07 -3.89
C GLU A 70 -8.84 1.30 -4.03
N SER A 71 -8.77 0.06 -3.52
CA SER A 71 -7.55 -0.75 -3.41
C SER A 71 -7.55 -1.99 -4.32
N LEU A 72 -8.38 -1.98 -5.38
CA LEU A 72 -8.38 -3.03 -6.40
C LEU A 72 -7.08 -3.00 -7.22
N VAL A 73 -6.38 -4.13 -7.26
CA VAL A 73 -5.10 -4.29 -7.96
C VAL A 73 -5.05 -5.64 -8.69
N MET A 74 -4.31 -5.67 -9.79
CA MET A 74 -4.00 -6.92 -10.49
C MET A 74 -2.64 -7.43 -10.01
N VAL A 75 -2.62 -8.62 -9.46
CA VAL A 75 -1.40 -9.31 -9.03
C VAL A 75 -1.15 -10.44 -10.02
N ASN A 76 -0.08 -10.33 -10.82
CA ASN A 76 0.30 -11.36 -11.79
C ASN A 76 -0.87 -11.82 -12.69
N HIS A 77 -1.66 -10.87 -13.18
CA HIS A 77 -2.87 -11.10 -14.00
C HIS A 77 -4.09 -11.66 -13.27
N GLU A 78 -4.06 -11.74 -11.95
CA GLU A 78 -5.22 -12.10 -11.13
C GLU A 78 -5.74 -10.87 -10.37
N PRO A 79 -7.06 -10.58 -10.44
CA PRO A 79 -7.65 -9.55 -9.59
C PRO A 79 -7.70 -10.03 -8.14
N ASN A 80 -7.62 -9.08 -7.20
CA ASN A 80 -7.82 -9.34 -5.77
C ASN A 80 -9.30 -9.37 -5.37
#